data_AF-A0A7L1KQU2-F1
#
_entry.id   AF-A0A7L1KQU2-F1
#
_cell.length_a   1.000
_cell.length_b   1.000
_cell.length_c   1.000
_cell.angle_alpha   90.00
_cell.angle_beta   90.00
_cell.angle_gamma   90.00
#
_symmetry.space_group_name_H-M   'P 1'
#
loop_
_entity.id
_entity.type
_entity.pdbx_description
1 polymer ?
#
loop_
_entity_poly.entity_id
_entity_poly.type
_entity_poly.pdbx_seq_one_letter_code
_entity_poly.pdbx_strand_id
1 'polypeptide(L)'
;CVSLSWQCFRALCCKGPPPPRPEYDLVCIGLTGSGKTSLLSQLCSESPENIVSTTGFSIKAVPFQNAILNVKELGGADNIRKYWSRYYQGSQGVIFVLDSASSEDDLETARNELHSALQHPQLCTLPFLILANHQDKPAARSVQEV
;
A
#
# COMPACT_ATOMS: atom_id res chain seq x y z
N CYS A 1 -50.81 7.18 29.29
CA CYS A 1 -49.54 7.22 28.52
C CYS A 1 -48.42 6.61 29.36
N VAL A 2 -48.48 5.31 29.66
CA VAL A 2 -47.83 4.21 28.91
C VAL A 2 -46.31 4.38 28.80
N SER A 3 -45.61 3.91 29.84
CA SER A 3 -44.51 2.93 29.73
C SER A 3 -43.35 3.23 28.75
N LEU A 4 -42.51 4.21 29.04
CA LEU A 4 -41.15 4.21 28.48
C LEU A 4 -40.34 3.10 29.18
N SER A 5 -40.12 2.02 28.44
CA SER A 5 -39.45 0.82 28.92
C SER A 5 -38.02 1.10 29.38
N TRP A 6 -37.69 0.66 30.60
CA TRP A 6 -36.31 0.49 31.08
C TRP A 6 -35.47 -0.47 30.20
N GLN A 7 -36.08 -1.10 29.19
CA GLN A 7 -35.40 -1.96 28.23
C GLN A 7 -34.61 -1.15 27.19
N CYS A 8 -35.07 0.06 26.79
CA CYS A 8 -34.34 0.90 25.84
C CYS A 8 -33.00 1.40 26.38
N PHE A 9 -32.91 1.74 27.67
CA PHE A 9 -31.65 2.22 28.27
C PHE A 9 -30.62 1.10 28.50
N ARG A 10 -31.06 -0.13 28.81
CA ARG A 10 -30.15 -1.29 28.86
C ARG A 10 -29.62 -1.70 27.49
N ALA A 11 -30.41 -1.53 26.42
CA ALA A 11 -30.00 -1.91 25.07
C ALA A 11 -28.86 -1.02 24.50
N LEU A 12 -28.78 0.24 24.93
CA LEU A 12 -27.75 1.18 24.47
C LEU A 12 -26.40 1.03 25.21
N CYS A 13 -26.38 0.42 26.40
CA CYS A 13 -25.18 0.30 27.23
C CYS A 13 -24.49 -1.08 27.17
N CYS A 14 -25.00 -2.03 26.37
CA CYS A 14 -24.50 -3.42 26.34
C CYS A 14 -23.67 -3.79 25.10
N LYS A 15 -23.41 -2.87 24.17
CA LYS A 15 -22.40 -3.11 23.13
C LYS A 15 -21.07 -2.61 23.67
N GLY A 16 -20.28 -3.53 24.23
CA GLY A 16 -18.88 -3.27 24.55
C GLY A 16 -18.14 -2.69 23.34
N PRO A 17 -17.02 -2.00 23.54
CA PRO A 17 -16.25 -1.44 22.43
C PRO A 17 -16.00 -2.55 21.40
N PRO A 18 -16.13 -2.26 20.10
CA PRO A 18 -15.86 -3.25 19.07
C PRO A 18 -14.45 -3.84 19.28
N PRO A 19 -14.24 -5.13 19.01
CA PRO A 19 -12.92 -5.73 19.15
C PRO A 19 -11.91 -4.93 18.31
N PRO A 20 -10.67 -4.77 18.79
CA PRO A 20 -9.64 -4.05 18.05
C PRO A 20 -9.46 -4.72 16.69
N ARG A 21 -9.45 -3.92 15.62
CA ARG A 21 -9.18 -4.42 14.28
C ARG A 21 -7.71 -4.88 14.22
N PRO A 22 -7.39 -6.04 13.64
CA PRO A 22 -6.01 -6.44 13.41
C PRO A 22 -5.31 -5.40 12.54
N GLU A 23 -4.04 -5.16 12.87
CA GLU A 23 -3.15 -4.28 12.11
C GLU A 23 -2.09 -5.12 11.42
N TYR A 24 -1.77 -4.77 10.17
CA TYR A 24 -0.72 -5.42 9.39
C TYR A 24 0.25 -4.41 8.84
N ASP A 25 1.55 -4.63 9.09
CA ASP A 25 2.60 -3.76 8.58
C ASP A 25 3.02 -4.19 7.17
N LEU A 26 2.85 -3.30 6.20
CA LEU A 26 3.22 -3.55 4.80
C LEU A 26 4.28 -2.56 4.34
N VAL A 27 5.12 -2.96 3.39
CA VAL A 27 6.01 -2.04 2.68
C VAL A 27 5.55 -1.87 1.25
N CYS A 28 5.48 -0.62 0.79
CA CYS A 28 5.14 -0.27 -0.60
C CYS A 28 6.37 0.28 -1.32
N ILE A 29 6.80 -0.42 -2.37
CA ILE A 29 8.00 -0.12 -3.16
C ILE A 29 7.70 -0.10 -4.66
N GLY A 30 8.60 0.49 -5.44
CA GLY A 30 8.45 0.69 -6.88
C GLY A 30 9.12 1.99 -7.35
N LEU A 31 9.35 2.12 -8.65
CA LEU A 31 10.07 3.27 -9.22
C LEU A 31 9.34 4.61 -9.03
N THR A 32 10.06 5.72 -9.16
CA THR A 32 9.44 7.05 -9.20
C THR A 32 8.45 7.11 -10.34
N GLY A 33 7.30 7.74 -10.11
CA GLY A 33 6.25 7.85 -11.12
C GLY A 33 5.36 6.60 -11.26
N SER A 34 5.63 5.49 -10.58
CA SER A 34 4.76 4.30 -10.66
C SER A 34 3.37 4.47 -10.06
N GLY A 35 3.14 5.55 -9.30
CA GLY A 35 1.83 5.90 -8.74
C GLY A 35 1.54 5.35 -7.33
N LYS A 36 2.57 4.91 -6.59
CA LYS A 36 2.45 4.49 -5.17
C LYS A 36 1.68 5.49 -4.30
N THR A 37 2.09 6.76 -4.34
CA THR A 37 1.49 7.80 -3.49
C THR A 37 0.04 8.03 -3.86
N SER A 38 -0.27 8.07 -5.16
CA SER A 38 -1.64 8.21 -5.67
C SER A 38 -2.52 7.04 -5.27
N LEU A 39 -2.03 5.80 -5.41
CA LEU A 39 -2.73 4.59 -4.99
C LEU A 39 -3.09 4.66 -3.50
N LEU A 40 -2.11 4.97 -2.64
CA LEU A 40 -2.34 5.01 -1.20
C LEU A 40 -3.25 6.17 -0.79
N SER A 41 -3.13 7.35 -1.43
CA SER A 41 -4.06 8.45 -1.23
C SER A 41 -5.50 8.07 -1.60
N GLN A 42 -5.70 7.39 -2.72
CA GLN A 42 -7.02 6.91 -3.13
C GLN A 42 -7.60 5.89 -2.13
N LEU A 43 -6.79 4.94 -1.66
CA LEU A 43 -7.22 3.96 -0.65
C LEU A 43 -7.59 4.62 0.69
N CYS A 44 -6.94 5.74 1.02
CA CYS A 44 -7.28 6.56 2.18
C CYS A 44 -8.42 7.57 1.94
N SER A 45 -9.02 7.61 0.75
CA SER A 45 -10.03 8.62 0.36
C SER A 45 -9.53 10.07 0.50
N GLU A 46 -8.24 10.31 0.29
CA GLU A 46 -7.63 11.64 0.29
C GLU A 46 -7.82 12.34 -1.05
N SER A 47 -7.77 13.68 -1.06
CA SER A 47 -7.87 14.44 -2.30
C SER A 47 -6.60 14.28 -3.16
N PRO A 48 -6.74 14.13 -4.49
CA PRO A 48 -5.59 13.95 -5.39
C PRO A 48 -4.82 15.26 -5.66
N GLU A 49 -5.35 16.41 -5.25
CA GLU A 49 -4.91 17.74 -5.67
C GLU A 49 -3.50 18.13 -5.18
N ASN A 50 -2.89 17.38 -4.26
CA ASN A 50 -1.58 17.71 -3.68
C ASN A 50 -0.64 16.49 -3.58
N ILE A 51 -0.75 15.53 -4.51
CA ILE A 51 0.16 14.38 -4.51
C ILE A 51 1.56 14.82 -4.96
N VAL A 52 2.53 14.76 -4.05
CA VAL A 52 3.94 15.08 -4.27
C VAL A 52 4.78 13.80 -4.17
N SER A 53 5.86 13.71 -4.95
CA SER A 53 6.78 12.57 -4.90
C SER A 53 7.40 12.42 -3.51
N THR A 54 7.36 11.20 -2.96
CA THR A 54 7.99 10.88 -1.68
C THR A 54 9.52 10.88 -1.79
N THR A 55 10.18 11.86 -1.15
CA THR A 55 11.65 11.98 -1.14
C THR A 55 12.34 10.95 -0.24
N GLY A 56 11.65 10.42 0.77
CA GLY A 56 12.19 9.46 1.74
C GLY A 56 11.25 8.30 1.94
N PHE A 57 10.42 8.38 2.97
CA PHE A 57 9.34 7.43 3.21
C PHE A 57 8.11 8.14 3.78
N SER A 58 6.96 7.49 3.68
CA SER A 58 5.71 7.89 4.30
C SER A 58 5.06 6.66 4.93
N ILE A 59 4.27 6.83 5.98
CA ILE A 59 3.49 5.75 6.60
C ILE A 59 2.02 6.16 6.57
N LYS A 60 1.18 5.33 5.96
CA LYS A 60 -0.28 5.53 5.91
C LYS A 60 -1.01 4.34 6.52
N ALA A 61 -1.93 4.62 7.42
CA ALA A 61 -2.86 3.63 7.96
C ALA A 61 -4.06 3.50 7.01
N VAL A 62 -4.00 2.52 6.11
CA VAL A 62 -5.03 2.28 5.10
C VAL A 62 -6.15 1.44 5.70
N PRO A 63 -7.39 1.96 5.78
CA PRO A 63 -8.52 1.19 6.32
C PRO A 63 -8.94 0.10 5.33
N PHE A 64 -9.03 -1.14 5.80
CA PHE A 64 -9.61 -2.27 5.06
C PHE A 64 -10.82 -2.83 5.84
N GLN A 65 -11.76 -3.50 5.17
CA GLN A 65 -13.06 -3.88 5.77
C GLN A 65 -12.96 -4.42 7.21
N ASN A 66 -12.01 -5.35 7.46
CA ASN A 66 -11.82 -6.00 8.74
C ASN A 66 -10.41 -5.85 9.33
N ALA A 67 -9.60 -4.91 8.82
CA ALA A 67 -8.20 -4.73 9.24
C ALA A 67 -7.72 -3.29 8.97
N ILE A 68 -6.57 -2.93 9.53
CA ILE A 68 -5.86 -1.69 9.16
C ILE A 68 -4.51 -2.12 8.59
N LEU A 69 -4.16 -1.60 7.42
CA LEU A 69 -2.85 -1.85 6.81
C LEU A 69 -1.97 -0.64 7.06
N ASN A 70 -0.92 -0.80 7.85
CA ASN A 70 0.09 0.21 8.07
C ASN A 70 1.11 0.14 6.93
N VAL A 71 0.86 0.90 5.86
CA VAL A 71 1.68 0.86 4.66
C VAL A 71 2.80 1.88 4.74
N LYS A 72 4.04 1.38 4.79
CA LYS A 72 5.26 2.17 4.68
C LYS A 72 5.64 2.33 3.21
N GLU A 73 5.29 3.46 2.63
CA GLU A 73 5.67 3.85 1.27
C GLU A 73 7.12 4.33 1.24
N LEU A 74 7.94 3.76 0.35
CA LEU A 74 9.30 4.22 0.13
C LEU A 74 9.42 5.03 -1.17
N GLY A 75 10.25 6.07 -1.14
CA GLY A 75 10.57 6.88 -2.31
C GLY A 75 11.20 6.05 -3.43
N GLY A 76 10.77 6.32 -4.66
CA GLY A 76 11.16 5.53 -5.84
C GLY A 76 12.43 6.00 -6.56
N ALA A 77 13.03 7.09 -6.11
CA ALA A 77 14.16 7.73 -6.80
C ALA A 77 15.44 6.93 -6.63
N ASP A 78 16.30 6.93 -7.64
CA ASP A 78 17.53 6.13 -7.73
C ASP A 78 18.43 6.25 -6.50
N ASN A 79 18.60 7.47 -6.01
CA ASN A 79 19.39 7.74 -4.81
C ASN A 79 18.73 7.23 -3.50
N ILE A 80 17.42 6.97 -3.51
CA ILE A 80 16.64 6.45 -2.38
C ILE A 80 16.51 4.93 -2.43
N ARG A 81 16.43 4.31 -3.63
CA ARG A 81 16.25 2.87 -3.84
C ARG A 81 17.23 2.01 -3.05
N LYS A 82 18.51 2.42 -3.01
CA LYS A 82 19.57 1.76 -2.22
C LYS A 82 19.30 1.66 -0.72
N TYR A 83 18.36 2.43 -0.19
CA TYR A 83 17.99 2.42 1.22
C TYR A 83 16.75 1.57 1.52
N TRP A 84 16.05 1.03 0.51
CA TRP A 84 14.81 0.26 0.72
C TRP A 84 14.98 -0.91 1.70
N SER A 85 16.09 -1.65 1.58
CA SER A 85 16.40 -2.80 2.43
C SER A 85 16.46 -2.48 3.92
N ARG A 86 16.73 -1.22 4.28
CA ARG A 86 16.75 -0.76 5.68
C ARG A 86 15.36 -0.69 6.31
N TYR A 87 14.31 -0.71 5.50
CA TYR A 87 12.92 -0.51 5.95
C TYR A 87 12.06 -1.78 5.87
N TYR A 88 12.60 -2.89 5.37
CA TYR A 88 11.90 -4.16 5.21
C TYR A 88 11.59 -4.87 6.53
N GLN A 89 12.41 -4.66 7.55
CA GLN A 89 12.24 -5.31 8.84
C GLN A 89 10.87 -4.99 9.46
N GLY A 90 10.21 -6.03 9.94
CA GLY A 90 8.87 -5.96 10.54
C GLY A 90 7.72 -5.98 9.55
N SER A 91 7.99 -5.97 8.23
CA SER A 91 6.93 -6.09 7.23
C SER A 91 6.33 -7.49 7.24
N GLN A 92 5.03 -7.58 7.01
CA GLN A 92 4.24 -8.81 6.90
C GLN A 92 3.75 -9.06 5.47
N GLY A 93 4.00 -8.11 4.57
CA GLY A 93 3.70 -8.22 3.14
C GLY A 93 4.29 -7.05 2.35
N VAL A 94 4.32 -7.21 1.03
CA VAL A 94 4.93 -6.25 0.10
C VAL A 94 3.92 -5.85 -0.97
N ILE A 95 3.83 -4.55 -1.23
CA ILE A 95 3.11 -3.99 -2.39
C ILE A 95 4.17 -3.45 -3.34
N PHE A 96 4.29 -4.05 -4.52
CA PHE A 96 5.18 -3.57 -5.58
C PHE A 96 4.34 -2.88 -6.67
N VAL A 97 4.60 -1.61 -6.94
CA VAL A 97 3.85 -0.83 -7.94
C VAL A 97 4.78 -0.45 -9.10
N LEU A 98 4.39 -0.80 -10.32
CA LEU A 98 5.07 -0.44 -11.56
C LEU A 98 4.13 0.33 -12.50
N ASP A 99 4.69 1.20 -13.35
CA ASP A 99 3.93 1.88 -14.41
C ASP A 99 3.91 0.97 -15.65
N SER A 100 2.75 0.45 -16.01
CA SER A 100 2.60 -0.47 -17.16
C SER A 100 2.87 0.20 -18.51
N ALA A 101 2.85 1.53 -18.56
CA ALA A 101 3.08 2.33 -19.76
C ALA A 101 4.46 3.01 -19.77
N SER A 102 5.37 2.63 -18.86
CA SER A 102 6.73 3.18 -18.85
C SER A 102 7.57 2.66 -20.01
N SER A 103 8.74 3.28 -20.20
CA SER A 103 9.74 2.81 -21.14
C SER A 103 10.17 1.37 -20.84
N GLU A 104 10.72 0.67 -21.83
CA GLU A 104 11.31 -0.66 -21.64
C GLU A 104 12.46 -0.63 -20.61
N ASP A 105 13.30 0.40 -20.65
CA ASP A 105 14.41 0.60 -19.70
C ASP A 105 13.91 0.73 -18.25
N ASP A 106 12.80 1.47 -18.05
CA ASP A 106 12.17 1.61 -16.72
C ASP A 106 11.56 0.28 -16.26
N LEU A 107 10.95 -0.49 -17.17
CA LEU A 107 10.42 -1.81 -16.83
C LEU A 107 11.53 -2.79 -16.47
N GLU A 108 12.63 -2.81 -17.22
CA GLU A 108 13.78 -3.65 -16.89
C GLU A 108 14.35 -3.25 -15.52
N THR A 109 14.43 -1.95 -15.24
CA THR A 109 14.83 -1.44 -13.93
C THR A 109 13.86 -1.90 -12.83
N ALA A 110 12.54 -1.78 -13.05
CA ALA A 110 11.53 -2.23 -12.10
C ALA A 110 11.60 -3.75 -11.87
N ARG A 111 11.83 -4.53 -12.93
CA ARG A 111 12.02 -5.98 -12.87
C ARG A 111 13.22 -6.33 -12.00
N ASN A 112 14.36 -5.67 -12.19
CA ASN A 112 15.57 -5.92 -11.42
C ASN A 112 15.39 -5.59 -9.93
N GLU A 113 14.68 -4.49 -9.62
CA GLU A 113 14.32 -4.13 -8.24
C GLU A 113 13.35 -5.13 -7.60
N LEU A 114 12.34 -5.59 -8.35
CA LEU A 114 11.41 -6.62 -7.89
C LEU A 114 12.13 -7.94 -7.59
N HIS A 115 13.01 -8.40 -8.48
CA HIS A 115 13.81 -9.61 -8.26
C HIS A 115 14.71 -9.48 -7.03
N SER A 116 15.35 -8.31 -6.85
CA SER A 116 16.17 -8.02 -5.67
C SER A 116 15.33 -8.05 -4.39
N ALA A 117 14.10 -7.52 -4.42
CA ALA A 117 13.18 -7.58 -3.29
C ALA A 117 12.71 -9.01 -2.98
N LEU A 118 12.34 -9.80 -4.00
CA LEU A 118 11.89 -11.19 -3.86
C LEU A 118 12.96 -12.10 -3.26
N GLN A 119 14.24 -11.83 -3.55
CA GLN A 119 15.36 -12.61 -3.03
C GLN A 119 15.85 -12.13 -1.65
N HIS A 120 15.38 -10.97 -1.18
CA HIS A 120 15.86 -10.40 0.07
C HIS A 120 15.40 -11.24 1.27
N PRO A 121 16.29 -11.61 2.23
CA PRO A 121 15.94 -12.51 3.33
C PRO A 121 14.77 -12.05 4.23
N GLN A 122 14.56 -10.73 4.33
CA GLN A 122 13.44 -10.15 5.08
C GLN A 122 12.09 -10.25 4.37
N LEU A 123 12.09 -10.40 3.04
CA LEU A 123 10.87 -10.35 2.22
C LEU A 123 10.56 -11.67 1.51
N CYS A 124 11.54 -12.54 1.29
CA CYS A 124 11.41 -13.72 0.43
C CYS A 124 10.36 -14.75 0.89
N THR A 125 9.92 -14.69 2.15
CA THR A 125 8.85 -15.55 2.69
C THR A 125 7.50 -14.84 2.80
N LEU A 126 7.45 -13.54 2.49
CA LEU A 126 6.25 -12.71 2.63
C LEU A 126 5.40 -12.75 1.35
N PRO A 127 4.08 -12.52 1.44
CA PRO A 127 3.24 -12.34 0.27
C PRO A 127 3.58 -11.03 -0.47
N PHE A 128 3.62 -11.12 -1.80
CA PHE A 128 3.79 -9.97 -2.70
C PHE A 128 2.49 -9.70 -3.47
N LEU A 129 2.06 -8.44 -3.46
CA LEU A 129 1.05 -7.90 -4.36
C LEU A 129 1.77 -7.03 -5.40
N ILE A 130 1.73 -7.44 -6.67
CA ILE A 130 2.32 -6.68 -7.78
C ILE A 130 1.19 -5.96 -8.52
N LEU A 131 1.31 -4.64 -8.66
CA LEU A 131 0.31 -3.79 -9.30
C LEU A 131 0.91 -3.14 -10.55
N ALA A 132 0.37 -3.51 -11.71
CA ALA A 132 0.63 -2.86 -12.99
C ALA A 132 -0.29 -1.65 -13.14
N ASN A 133 0.20 -0.46 -12.78
CA ASN A 133 -0.58 0.78 -12.72
C ASN A 133 -0.64 1.50 -14.08
N HIS A 134 -1.49 2.52 -14.19
CA HIS A 134 -1.71 3.35 -15.39
C HIS A 134 -2.25 2.61 -16.62
N GLN A 135 -3.13 1.63 -16.37
CA GLN A 135 -3.81 0.84 -17.42
C GLN A 135 -4.74 1.66 -18.32
N ASP A 136 -5.03 2.91 -17.95
CA ASP A 136 -5.76 3.88 -18.76
C ASP A 136 -4.93 4.45 -19.93
N LYS A 137 -3.60 4.35 -19.88
CA LYS A 137 -2.72 4.89 -20.92
C LYS A 137 -2.70 3.97 -22.15
N PRO A 138 -2.66 4.51 -23.39
CA PRO A 138 -2.63 3.70 -24.62
C PRO A 138 -1.43 2.76 -24.74
N ALA A 139 -0.31 3.10 -24.09
CA ALA A 139 0.91 2.30 -24.08
C ALA A 139 0.97 1.29 -22.91
N ALA A 140 -0.12 1.15 -22.14
CA ALA A 140 -0.18 0.23 -21.03
C ALA A 140 -0.04 -1.22 -21.51
N ARG A 141 0.92 -1.92 -20.93
CA ARG A 141 1.10 -3.36 -21.12
C ARG A 141 0.08 -4.15 -20.32
N SER A 142 -0.40 -5.24 -20.90
CA SER A 142 -1.29 -6.18 -20.21
C SER A 142 -0.56 -6.91 -19.08
N VAL A 143 -1.33 -7.55 -18.19
CA VAL A 143 -0.78 -8.35 -17.09
C VAL A 143 0.15 -9.48 -17.57
N GLN A 144 0.04 -9.90 -18.83
CA GLN A 144 0.88 -10.95 -19.43
C GLN A 144 2.21 -10.41 -19.98
N GLU A 145 2.27 -9.10 -20.24
CA GLU A 145 3.41 -8.40 -20.85
C GLU A 145 4.27 -7.66 -19.82
N VAL A 146 3.84 -7.67 -18.55
CA VAL A 146 4.54 -7.13 -17.37
C VAL A 146 5.11 -8.28 -16.55
#